data_AF-A0A6L6C672-F1
#
_entry.id   AF-A0A6L6C672-F1
#
_cell.length_a   1.000
_cell.length_b   1.000
_cell.length_c   1.000
_cell.angle_alpha   90.00
_cell.angle_beta   90.00
_cell.angle_gamma   90.00
#
_symmetry.space_group_name_H-M   'P 1'
#
loop_
_entity.id
_entity.type
_entity.pdbx_description
1 polymer ?
#
loop_
_entity_poly.entity_id
_entity_poly.type
_entity_poly.pdbx_seq_one_letter_code
_entity_poly.pdbx_strand_id
1 'polypeptide(L)'
;MSAEKPNWDELFTEVVTSGMCTGCSACIVSCPHDVLDYNDQNGVYRPFHLETDGTTDHCTHLSCTSCTRACPRSRGWEGEIDMQR
;
A
#
# COMPACT_ATOMS: atom_id res chain seq x y z
N MET A 1 -14.63 -0.49 -17.77
CA MET A 1 -13.37 -1.23 -17.57
C MET A 1 -13.43 -1.71 -16.14
N SER A 2 -13.54 -3.02 -15.93
CA SER A 2 -13.70 -3.57 -14.57
C SER A 2 -12.50 -3.12 -13.73
N ALA A 3 -12.75 -2.29 -12.73
CA ALA A 3 -11.71 -1.89 -11.78
C ALA A 3 -11.32 -3.14 -11.00
N GLU A 4 -10.24 -3.79 -11.41
CA GLU A 4 -9.56 -4.76 -10.55
C GLU A 4 -9.27 -4.04 -9.22
N LYS A 5 -9.57 -4.73 -8.12
CA LYS A 5 -9.48 -4.14 -6.79
C LYS A 5 -8.00 -3.93 -6.47
N PRO A 6 -7.57 -2.69 -6.17
CA PRO A 6 -6.16 -2.41 -6.01
C PRO A 6 -5.62 -3.10 -4.75
N ASN A 7 -4.53 -3.84 -4.88
CA ASN A 7 -3.89 -4.57 -3.79
C ASN A 7 -2.49 -4.00 -3.48
N TRP A 8 -1.76 -4.67 -2.58
CA TRP A 8 -0.41 -4.23 -2.18
C TRP A 8 0.57 -4.09 -3.35
N ASP A 9 0.50 -4.95 -4.37
CA ASP A 9 1.40 -4.97 -5.53
C ASP A 9 1.32 -3.66 -6.32
N GLU A 10 0.07 -3.19 -6.51
CA GLU A 10 -0.21 -1.90 -7.12
C GLU A 10 0.23 -0.75 -6.21
N LEU A 11 -0.07 -0.79 -4.90
CA LEU A 11 0.37 0.24 -3.97
C LEU A 11 1.89 0.37 -3.93
N PHE A 12 2.58 -0.76 -3.89
CA PHE A 12 4.03 -0.83 -3.82
C PHE A 12 4.64 -0.24 -5.08
N THR A 13 4.13 -0.62 -6.25
CA THR A 13 4.59 -0.10 -7.54
C THR A 13 4.26 1.39 -7.71
N GLU A 14 3.04 1.81 -7.38
CA GLU A 14 2.61 3.18 -7.61
C GLU A 14 3.15 4.17 -6.61
N VAL A 15 3.31 3.80 -5.34
CA VAL A 15 3.63 4.75 -4.25
C VAL A 15 5.01 4.50 -3.68
N VAL A 16 5.38 3.25 -3.43
CA VAL A 16 6.61 2.91 -2.71
C VAL A 16 7.83 2.97 -3.64
N THR A 17 7.76 2.32 -4.81
CA THR A 17 8.87 2.31 -5.77
C THR A 17 8.98 3.61 -6.56
N SER A 18 7.87 4.32 -6.78
CA SER A 18 7.85 5.64 -7.42
C SER A 18 8.42 6.77 -6.57
N GLY A 19 8.61 6.54 -5.25
CA GLY A 19 9.08 7.57 -4.32
C GLY A 19 7.99 8.54 -3.84
N MET A 20 6.71 8.25 -4.06
CA MET A 20 5.60 9.04 -3.52
C MET A 20 5.26 8.72 -2.06
N CYS A 21 5.83 7.66 -1.50
CA CYS A 21 5.67 7.30 -0.10
C CYS A 21 6.28 8.37 0.82
N THR A 22 5.46 8.95 1.71
CA THR A 22 5.88 9.96 2.69
C THR A 22 6.15 9.39 4.07
N GLY A 23 6.00 8.07 4.23
CA GLY A 23 6.26 7.39 5.48
C GLY A 23 5.23 7.59 6.60
N CYS A 24 3.94 7.68 6.25
CA CYS A 24 2.86 7.85 7.23
C CYS A 24 2.39 6.57 7.95
N SER A 25 2.99 5.41 7.65
CA SER A 25 2.65 4.07 8.17
C SER A 25 1.19 3.59 8.05
N ALA A 26 0.30 4.35 7.40
CA ALA A 26 -1.12 4.02 7.31
C ALA A 26 -1.42 2.65 6.68
N CYS A 27 -0.62 2.22 5.69
CA CYS A 27 -0.77 0.92 5.04
C CYS A 27 -0.51 -0.26 5.98
N ILE A 28 0.47 -0.13 6.90
CA ILE A 28 0.83 -1.15 7.87
C ILE A 28 -0.26 -1.27 8.94
N VAL A 29 -0.62 -0.14 9.55
CA VAL A 29 -1.64 -0.08 10.61
C VAL A 29 -3.00 -0.62 10.14
N SER A 30 -3.32 -0.42 8.85
CA SER A 30 -4.60 -0.85 8.28
C SER A 30 -4.58 -2.29 7.77
N CYS A 31 -3.44 -2.97 7.74
CA CYS A 31 -3.34 -4.31 7.21
C CYS A 31 -3.94 -5.33 8.21
N PRO A 32 -5.03 -6.04 7.87
CA PRO A 32 -5.67 -6.97 8.78
C PRO A 32 -4.93 -8.32 8.89
N HIS A 33 -3.90 -8.52 8.06
CA HIS A 33 -3.16 -9.78 7.96
C HIS A 33 -1.79 -9.72 8.64
N ASP A 34 -1.36 -8.53 9.11
CA ASP A 34 -0.06 -8.33 9.77
C ASP A 34 1.14 -8.78 8.92
N VAL A 35 1.02 -8.64 7.59
CA VAL A 35 2.03 -9.03 6.59
C VAL A 35 2.83 -7.85 6.03
N LEU A 36 2.72 -6.66 6.65
CA LEU A 36 3.45 -5.47 6.22
C LEU A 36 4.29 -4.94 7.38
N ASP A 37 5.53 -4.57 7.08
CA ASP A 37 6.45 -3.98 8.05
C ASP A 37 7.10 -2.72 7.47
N TYR A 38 7.90 -2.07 8.31
CA TYR A 38 8.40 -0.74 8.07
C TYR A 38 9.90 -0.66 8.25
N ASN A 39 10.60 -0.33 7.17
CA ASN A 39 11.99 0.06 7.28
C ASN A 39 12.02 1.51 7.77
N ASP A 40 12.56 1.73 8.97
CA ASP A 40 12.80 3.04 9.57
C ASP A 40 14.30 3.36 9.66
N GLN A 41 15.14 2.50 9.08
CA GLN A 41 16.59 2.64 9.17
C GLN A 41 17.09 3.81 8.34
N ASN A 42 18.08 4.53 8.87
CA ASN A 42 18.75 5.64 8.18
C ASN A 42 17.80 6.77 7.72
N GLY A 43 16.64 6.91 8.37
CA GLY A 43 15.61 7.89 7.98
C GLY A 43 14.90 7.56 6.66
N VAL A 44 15.11 6.37 6.11
CA VAL A 44 14.43 5.88 4.90
C VAL A 44 13.18 5.15 5.33
N TYR A 45 12.11 5.91 5.46
CA TYR A 45 10.79 5.51 5.94
C TYR A 45 9.98 4.74 4.87
N ARG A 46 10.32 3.45 4.65
CA ARG A 46 9.82 2.66 3.52
C ARG A 46 9.11 1.36 3.95
N PRO A 47 7.81 1.19 3.63
CA PRO A 47 7.10 -0.05 3.94
C PRO A 47 7.49 -1.18 2.98
N PHE A 48 7.40 -2.42 3.46
CA PHE A 48 7.67 -3.64 2.69
C PHE A 48 6.78 -4.80 3.15
N HIS A 49 6.58 -5.79 2.28
CA HIS A 49 5.81 -6.99 2.61
C HIS A 49 6.68 -8.04 3.30
N LEU A 50 6.09 -8.72 4.29
CA LEU A 50 6.68 -9.82 5.05
C LEU A 50 6.25 -11.15 4.42
N GLU A 51 7.06 -11.70 3.52
CA GLU A 51 6.89 -13.07 3.01
C GLU A 51 8.05 -13.97 3.39
N THR A 52 7.76 -15.27 3.44
CA THR A 52 8.78 -16.31 3.70
C THR A 52 9.66 -16.55 2.47
N ASP A 53 9.18 -16.18 1.27
CA ASP A 53 9.88 -16.38 0.00
C ASP A 53 10.83 -15.21 -0.39
N GLY A 54 10.82 -14.11 0.37
CA GLY A 54 11.66 -12.94 0.15
C GLY A 54 11.12 -11.93 -0.85
N THR A 55 9.90 -12.10 -1.36
CA THR A 55 9.24 -11.07 -2.18
C THR A 55 8.67 -9.96 -1.29
N THR A 56 8.93 -8.70 -1.66
CA THR A 56 8.50 -7.52 -0.86
C THR A 56 7.36 -6.75 -1.53
N ASP A 57 7.13 -7.07 -2.79
CA ASP A 57 6.18 -6.46 -3.71
C ASP A 57 4.88 -7.26 -3.81
N HIS A 58 4.91 -8.57 -3.54
CA HIS A 58 3.74 -9.42 -3.74
C HIS A 58 2.98 -9.70 -2.45
N CYS A 59 1.65 -9.60 -2.50
CA CYS A 59 0.78 -10.00 -1.40
C CYS A 59 -0.14 -11.14 -1.84
N THR A 60 -0.16 -12.21 -1.04
CA THR A 60 -1.01 -13.39 -1.26
C THR A 60 -2.52 -13.10 -1.10
N HIS A 61 -2.89 -11.97 -0.49
CA HIS A 61 -4.27 -11.54 -0.29
C HIS A 61 -4.79 -10.60 -1.39
N LEU A 62 -4.79 -11.06 -2.65
CA LEU A 62 -5.10 -10.26 -3.86
C LEU A 62 -6.47 -9.56 -3.88
N SER A 63 -7.45 -10.04 -3.10
CA SER A 63 -8.77 -9.41 -2.99
C SER A 63 -8.87 -8.33 -1.90
N CYS A 64 -7.84 -8.20 -1.06
CA CYS A 64 -7.76 -7.23 0.03
C CYS A 64 -7.31 -5.86 -0.51
N THR A 65 -7.97 -4.80 -0.03
CA THR A 65 -7.74 -3.40 -0.46
C THR A 65 -7.42 -2.49 0.73
N SER A 66 -7.16 -3.03 1.91
CA SER A 66 -7.04 -2.22 3.12
C SER A 66 -5.86 -1.25 3.06
N CYS A 67 -4.69 -1.71 2.59
CA CYS A 67 -3.51 -0.87 2.47
C CYS A 67 -3.65 0.21 1.37
N THR A 68 -4.28 -0.13 0.25
CA THR A 68 -4.52 0.79 -0.87
C THR A 68 -5.51 1.87 -0.50
N ARG A 69 -6.58 1.55 0.24
CA ARG A 69 -7.57 2.51 0.74
C ARG A 69 -7.05 3.39 1.89
N ALA A 70 -6.09 2.87 2.67
CA ALA A 70 -5.48 3.63 3.76
C ALA A 70 -4.40 4.61 3.27
N CYS A 71 -3.79 4.37 2.12
CA CYS A 71 -2.75 5.23 1.59
C CYS A 71 -3.35 6.49 0.96
N PRO A 72 -3.04 7.71 1.45
CA PRO A 72 -3.54 8.95 0.86
C PRO A 72 -2.87 9.30 -0.50
N ARG A 73 -1.91 8.48 -0.94
CA ARG A 73 -1.13 8.69 -2.18
C ARG A 73 -1.40 7.65 -3.26
N SER A 74 -2.17 6.60 -2.95
CA SER A 74 -2.59 5.63 -3.97
C SER A 74 -3.59 6.29 -4.92
N ARG A 75 -3.54 5.95 -6.21
CA ARG A 75 -4.51 6.47 -7.17
C ARG A 75 -5.85 5.77 -6.96
N GLY A 76 -6.83 6.56 -6.51
CA GLY A 76 -8.20 6.12 -6.24
C GLY A 76 -8.90 7.07 -5.27
N TRP A 77 -8.18 7.57 -4.27
CA TRP A 77 -8.73 8.45 -3.23
C TRP A 77 -9.26 9.78 -3.81
N GLU A 78 -8.51 10.44 -4.71
CA GLU A 78 -8.86 11.79 -5.20
C GLU A 78 -10.18 11.84 -6.01
N GLY A 79 -10.52 10.79 -6.77
CA GLY A 79 -11.75 10.77 -7.58
C GLY A 79 -13.01 10.44 -6.78
N GLU A 80 -12.89 9.64 -5.72
CA GLU A 80 -14.03 9.21 -4.90
C GLU A 80 -14.45 10.30 -3.90
N ILE A 81 -13.52 11.08 -3.36
CA ILE A 81 -13.80 12.13 -2.36
C ILE A 81 -14.54 13.32 -2.98
N ASP A 82 -14.12 13.74 -4.18
CA ASP A 82 -14.76 14.87 -4.89
C ASP A 82 -16.22 14.56 -5.25
N MET A 83 -16.54 13.27 -5.44
CA MET A 83 -17.89 12.78 -5.73
C MET A 83 -18.76 12.57 -4.47
N GLN A 84 -18.21 12.71 -3.27
CA GLN A 84 -18.92 12.51 -2.00
C GLN A 84 -19.31 13.83 -1.30
N ARG A 85 -19.35 14.93 -2.06
CA ARG A 85 -19.74 16.27 -1.61
C ARG A 85 -21.14 16.67 -2.06
#